data_AF-A0A381Q6J3-F1
#
_entry.id   AF-A0A381Q6J3-F1
#
_cell.length_a   1.000
_cell.length_b   1.000
_cell.length_c   1.000
_cell.angle_alpha   90.00
_cell.angle_beta   90.00
_cell.angle_gamma   90.00
#
_symmetry.space_group_name_H-M   'P 1'
#
loop_
_entity.id
_entity.type
_entity.pdbx_description
1 polymer ?
#
loop_
_entity_poly.entity_id
_entity_poly.type
_entity_poly.pdbx_seq_one_letter_code
_entity_poly.pdbx_strand_id
1 'polypeptide(L)'
;MLVAAGNLAGLALICLISGCEPQSPPVERDVVRKLLTGFVLPMGNLSIVSRPSDCRTDGRSDLALPLGLFDAFLRANNEQSTVFDLSEFGDRVAVTSDHPRRLYLRSRKPVVSVSRAGMTTNDALVCVEVYAQEERAFFVFLRREKTTWRLAGEVVSWEEPEEEDLTEDPEDGY
;
A
#
# COMPACT_ATOMS: atom_id res chain seq x y z
N MET A 1 -12.33 -31.88 -47.11
CA MET A 1 -12.69 -30.68 -46.33
C MET A 1 -11.56 -30.40 -45.36
N LEU A 2 -10.71 -29.42 -45.64
CA LEU A 2 -9.72 -28.90 -44.71
C LEU A 2 -9.88 -27.38 -44.72
N VAL A 3 -10.43 -26.82 -43.64
CA VAL A 3 -10.54 -25.38 -43.46
C VAL A 3 -10.16 -25.04 -42.02
N ALA A 4 -9.42 -23.94 -41.90
CA ALA A 4 -9.13 -23.17 -40.69
C ALA A 4 -7.97 -23.64 -39.79
N ALA A 5 -6.74 -23.46 -40.28
CA ALA A 5 -5.55 -23.22 -39.46
C ALA A 5 -4.91 -21.87 -39.81
N GLY A 6 -5.71 -20.80 -39.85
CA GLY A 6 -5.24 -19.47 -40.24
C GLY A 6 -6.02 -18.38 -39.54
N ASN A 7 -5.69 -18.08 -38.29
CA ASN A 7 -6.14 -16.84 -37.63
C ASN A 7 -5.29 -16.39 -36.41
N LEU A 8 -4.31 -17.17 -35.95
CA LEU A 8 -3.45 -16.74 -34.83
C LEU A 8 -2.28 -15.82 -35.26
N ALA A 9 -1.85 -15.87 -36.53
CA ALA A 9 -0.77 -15.02 -37.01
C ALA A 9 -1.19 -13.56 -37.27
N GLY A 10 -2.49 -13.29 -37.46
CA GLY A 10 -2.99 -11.94 -37.79
C GLY A 10 -3.01 -10.97 -36.61
N LEU A 11 -3.29 -11.45 -35.39
CA LEU A 11 -3.35 -10.60 -34.20
C LEU A 11 -1.97 -10.14 -33.71
N ALA A 12 -0.94 -10.99 -33.86
CA ALA A 12 0.43 -10.63 -33.50
C ALA A 12 1.00 -9.51 -34.41
N LEU A 13 0.59 -9.48 -35.68
CA LEU A 13 1.07 -8.49 -36.64
C LEU A 13 0.46 -7.10 -36.38
N ILE A 14 -0.79 -7.00 -35.93
CA ILE A 14 -1.46 -5.72 -35.65
C ILE A 14 -0.80 -4.98 -34.46
N CYS A 15 -0.30 -5.69 -33.46
CA CYS A 15 0.44 -5.09 -32.35
C CYS A 15 1.77 -4.46 -32.78
N LEU A 16 2.45 -5.02 -33.79
CA LEU A 16 3.73 -4.53 -34.30
C LEU A 16 3.61 -3.24 -35.12
N ILE A 17 2.49 -3.02 -35.80
CA ILE A 17 2.27 -1.80 -36.62
C ILE A 17 1.76 -0.62 -35.78
N SER A 18 1.23 -0.90 -34.58
CA SER A 18 0.53 0.09 -33.74
C SER A 18 1.42 0.78 -32.69
N GLY A 19 2.72 0.49 -32.65
CA GLY A 19 3.62 1.11 -31.67
C GLY A 19 3.27 0.75 -30.21
N CYS A 20 2.58 -0.37 -29.98
CA CYS A 20 2.35 -0.90 -28.64
C CYS A 20 3.67 -1.47 -28.11
N GLU A 21 4.53 -0.60 -27.57
CA GLU A 21 5.66 -1.03 -26.77
C GLU A 21 5.13 -1.90 -25.61
N PRO A 22 5.59 -3.14 -25.44
CA PRO A 22 5.13 -4.00 -24.36
C PRO A 22 5.45 -3.33 -23.01
N GLN A 23 4.44 -2.79 -22.34
CA GLN A 23 4.63 -2.20 -21.03
C GLN A 23 4.99 -3.32 -20.05
N SER A 24 6.18 -3.26 -19.46
CA SER A 24 6.61 -4.25 -18.46
C SER A 24 5.57 -4.35 -17.33
N PRO A 25 5.32 -5.54 -16.76
CA PRO A 25 4.35 -5.68 -15.69
C PRO A 25 4.70 -4.76 -14.49
N PRO A 26 3.70 -4.25 -13.76
CA PRO A 26 3.94 -3.44 -12.56
C PRO A 26 4.65 -4.28 -11.50
N VAL A 27 5.62 -3.67 -10.82
CA VAL A 27 6.37 -4.30 -9.72
C VAL A 27 6.04 -3.55 -8.43
N GLU A 28 5.59 -4.27 -7.42
CA GLU A 28 5.21 -3.72 -6.10
C GLU A 28 6.34 -2.89 -5.49
N ARG A 29 7.58 -3.36 -5.64
CA ARG A 29 8.77 -2.65 -5.16
C ARG A 29 8.89 -1.23 -5.73
N ASP A 30 8.53 -1.00 -6.99
CA ASP A 30 8.62 0.34 -7.58
C ASP A 30 7.54 1.28 -7.03
N VAL A 31 6.37 0.73 -6.67
CA VAL A 31 5.29 1.47 -6.00
C VAL A 31 5.72 1.88 -4.60
N VAL A 32 6.17 0.93 -3.79
CA VAL A 32 6.61 1.17 -2.40
C VAL A 32 7.80 2.11 -2.37
N ARG A 33 8.77 1.95 -3.29
CA ARG A 33 9.88 2.89 -3.43
C ARG A 33 9.40 4.29 -3.73
N LYS A 34 8.45 4.46 -4.66
CA LYS A 34 7.89 5.78 -4.99
C LYS A 34 7.17 6.41 -3.79
N LEU A 35 6.38 5.62 -3.08
CA LEU A 35 5.69 6.04 -1.86
C LEU A 35 6.69 6.52 -0.79
N LEU A 36 7.67 5.69 -0.44
CA LEU A 36 8.58 5.98 0.65
C LEU A 36 9.51 7.15 0.33
N THR A 37 10.10 7.18 -0.87
CA THR A 37 10.99 8.27 -1.28
C THR A 37 10.25 9.59 -1.51
N GLY A 38 8.98 9.54 -1.94
CA GLY A 38 8.18 10.72 -2.21
C GLY A 38 7.51 11.33 -0.99
N PHE A 39 7.09 10.51 -0.03
CA PHE A 39 6.18 10.95 1.05
C PHE A 39 6.72 10.66 2.44
N VAL A 40 7.12 9.41 2.72
CA VAL A 40 7.42 8.98 4.09
C VAL A 40 8.82 9.42 4.53
N LEU A 41 9.84 9.23 3.69
CA LEU A 41 11.22 9.57 4.05
C LEU A 41 11.41 11.08 4.30
N PRO A 42 10.79 12.01 3.54
CA PRO A 42 10.87 13.44 3.84
C PRO A 42 10.30 13.89 5.19
N MET A 43 9.43 13.10 5.85
CA MET A 43 8.77 13.47 7.11
C MET A 43 9.70 13.50 8.35
N GLY A 44 11.00 13.20 8.19
CA GLY A 44 12.01 13.36 9.24
C GLY A 44 12.26 12.10 10.07
N ASN A 45 12.43 12.26 11.39
CA ASN A 45 12.83 11.17 12.29
C ASN A 45 11.62 10.33 12.72
N LEU A 46 11.35 9.27 11.98
CA LEU A 46 10.28 8.30 12.21
C LEU A 46 10.77 6.88 11.94
N SER A 47 10.07 5.90 12.51
CA SER A 47 10.27 4.48 12.23
C SER A 47 9.31 4.03 11.12
N ILE A 48 9.79 3.23 10.18
CA ILE A 48 8.98 2.66 9.09
C ILE A 48 8.84 1.17 9.35
N VAL A 49 7.62 0.66 9.28
CA VAL A 49 7.33 -0.78 9.37
C VAL A 49 6.41 -1.18 8.22
N SER A 50 6.35 -2.49 7.94
CA SER A 50 5.34 -3.03 7.05
C SER A 50 4.50 -4.07 7.77
N ARG A 51 3.20 -4.05 7.51
CA ARG A 51 2.23 -5.07 7.92
C ARG A 51 1.19 -5.25 6.81
N PRO A 52 0.54 -6.41 6.70
CA PRO A 52 -0.76 -6.49 6.05
C PRO A 52 -1.73 -5.52 6.74
N SER A 53 -2.48 -4.78 5.94
CA SER A 53 -3.41 -3.76 6.42
C SER A 53 -4.83 -4.07 5.97
N ASP A 54 -5.79 -3.92 6.87
CA ASP A 54 -7.22 -4.10 6.62
C ASP A 54 -7.95 -2.77 6.46
N CYS A 55 -7.22 -1.65 6.27
CA CYS A 55 -7.78 -0.33 6.03
C CYS A 55 -9.04 -0.37 5.16
N ARG A 56 -10.02 0.43 5.57
CA ARG A 56 -11.27 0.63 4.84
C ARG A 56 -11.41 2.11 4.52
N THR A 57 -12.03 2.40 3.38
CA THR A 57 -12.41 3.79 3.05
C THR A 57 -13.45 4.25 4.05
N ASP A 58 -13.40 5.51 4.47
CA ASP A 58 -14.41 6.12 5.35
C ASP A 58 -15.82 6.23 4.70
N GLY A 59 -15.93 5.90 3.41
CA GLY A 59 -17.16 5.99 2.62
C GLY A 59 -17.61 7.43 2.33
N ARG A 60 -16.81 8.43 2.72
CA ARG A 60 -17.10 9.86 2.59
C ARG A 60 -16.13 10.59 1.68
N SER A 61 -15.00 9.98 1.34
CA SER A 61 -14.01 10.56 0.46
C SER A 61 -14.50 10.67 -1.00
N ASP A 62 -14.33 11.85 -1.60
CA ASP A 62 -14.76 12.16 -2.99
C ASP A 62 -13.98 11.39 -4.07
N LEU A 63 -12.82 10.82 -3.73
CA LEU A 63 -12.00 10.07 -4.68
C LEU A 63 -12.56 8.64 -4.83
N ALA A 64 -13.29 8.41 -5.92
CA ALA A 64 -13.78 7.09 -6.28
C ALA A 64 -12.62 6.13 -6.62
N LEU A 65 -12.25 5.27 -5.67
CA LEU A 65 -11.29 4.19 -5.93
C LEU A 65 -11.92 3.15 -6.88
N PRO A 66 -11.25 2.77 -7.98
CA PRO A 66 -11.76 1.73 -8.85
C PRO A 66 -11.98 0.43 -8.07
N LEU A 67 -13.18 -0.18 -8.17
CA LEU A 67 -13.52 -1.41 -7.44
C LEU A 67 -12.46 -2.51 -7.63
N GLY A 68 -12.02 -2.73 -8.87
CA GLY A 68 -11.00 -3.74 -9.16
C GLY A 68 -9.64 -3.46 -8.53
N LEU A 69 -9.30 -2.18 -8.27
CA LEU A 69 -8.10 -1.79 -7.56
C LEU A 69 -8.24 -2.05 -6.06
N PHE A 70 -9.39 -1.72 -5.48
CA PHE A 70 -9.67 -2.02 -4.07
C PHE A 70 -9.68 -3.53 -3.80
N ASP A 71 -10.30 -4.33 -4.68
CA ASP A 71 -10.25 -5.79 -4.58
C ASP A 71 -8.81 -6.33 -4.68
N ALA A 72 -7.97 -5.71 -5.51
CA ALA A 72 -6.55 -6.06 -5.59
C ALA A 72 -5.83 -5.74 -4.28
N PHE A 73 -6.17 -4.63 -3.62
CA PHE A 73 -5.66 -4.28 -2.30
C PHE A 73 -6.06 -5.30 -1.23
N LEU A 74 -7.35 -5.67 -1.18
CA LEU A 74 -7.85 -6.68 -0.24
C LEU A 74 -7.14 -8.02 -0.41
N ARG A 75 -6.92 -8.45 -1.67
CA ARG A 75 -6.19 -9.69 -1.95
C ARG A 75 -4.72 -9.61 -1.54
N ALA A 76 -4.08 -8.46 -1.70
CA ALA A 76 -2.68 -8.26 -1.34
C ALA A 76 -2.44 -8.18 0.17
N ASN A 77 -3.50 -7.92 0.96
CA ASN A 77 -3.43 -7.73 2.42
C ASN A 77 -4.38 -8.67 3.18
N ASN A 78 -4.64 -9.86 2.63
CA ASN A 78 -5.45 -10.86 3.31
C ASN A 78 -4.70 -11.51 4.50
N GLU A 79 -5.38 -12.37 5.25
CA GLU A 79 -4.85 -13.07 6.43
C GLU A 79 -3.60 -13.93 6.17
N GLN A 80 -3.34 -14.32 4.91
CA GLN A 80 -2.17 -15.11 4.51
C GLN A 80 -1.00 -14.24 4.02
N SER A 81 -1.18 -12.92 3.98
CA SER A 81 -0.22 -12.00 3.41
C SER A 81 0.98 -11.80 4.33
N THR A 82 2.16 -11.74 3.73
CA THR A 82 3.40 -11.43 4.45
C THR A 82 3.69 -9.93 4.40
N VAL A 83 4.45 -9.45 5.38
CA VAL A 83 4.99 -8.08 5.38
C VAL A 83 5.80 -7.80 4.12
N PHE A 84 5.83 -6.56 3.66
CA PHE A 84 6.73 -6.14 2.58
C PHE A 84 8.16 -6.01 3.12
N ASP A 85 9.14 -6.55 2.37
CA ASP A 85 10.55 -6.39 2.72
C ASP A 85 11.02 -4.97 2.44
N LEU A 86 11.22 -4.21 3.51
CA LEU A 86 11.68 -2.83 3.49
C LEU A 86 13.20 -2.69 3.64
N SER A 87 13.98 -3.77 3.63
CA SER A 87 15.42 -3.75 3.90
C SER A 87 16.21 -2.76 3.01
N GLU A 88 15.75 -2.50 1.78
CA GLU A 88 16.39 -1.53 0.87
C GLU A 88 16.34 -0.07 1.38
N PHE A 89 15.49 0.25 2.36
CA PHE A 89 15.31 1.62 2.89
C PHE A 89 16.15 1.92 4.15
N GLY A 90 17.02 0.98 4.57
CA GLY A 90 18.05 1.20 5.58
C GLY A 90 17.53 1.40 7.01
N ASP A 91 18.31 2.12 7.81
CA ASP A 91 18.22 2.15 9.29
C ASP A 91 16.92 2.75 9.86
N ARG A 92 16.09 3.37 9.01
CA ARG A 92 14.77 3.90 9.43
C ARG A 92 13.71 2.81 9.51
N VAL A 93 14.00 1.63 8.97
CA VAL A 93 13.09 0.49 8.98
C VAL A 93 13.24 -0.24 10.31
N ALA A 94 12.15 -0.29 11.08
CA ALA A 94 12.11 -1.12 12.26
C ALA A 94 11.74 -2.54 11.84
N VAL A 95 12.68 -3.47 12.00
CA VAL A 95 12.41 -4.91 11.86
C VAL A 95 11.84 -5.38 13.19
N THR A 96 10.53 -5.31 13.34
CA THR A 96 9.83 -5.76 14.55
C THR A 96 8.59 -6.56 14.19
N SER A 97 8.31 -7.58 14.99
CA SER A 97 7.04 -8.32 14.97
C SER A 97 5.95 -7.62 15.80
N ASP A 98 6.29 -6.53 16.50
CA ASP A 98 5.34 -5.81 17.35
C ASP A 98 4.38 -4.97 16.51
N HIS A 99 3.15 -4.83 17.00
CA HIS A 99 2.16 -3.93 16.41
C HIS A 99 2.72 -2.48 16.36
N PRO A 100 2.53 -1.72 15.26
CA PRO A 100 3.09 -0.37 15.11
C PRO A 100 2.74 0.57 16.27
N ARG A 101 1.51 0.47 16.81
CA ARG A 101 1.08 1.23 18.00
C ARG A 101 1.95 0.97 19.23
N ARG A 102 2.30 -0.30 19.50
CA ARG A 102 3.20 -0.66 20.62
C ARG A 102 4.60 -0.11 20.40
N LEU A 103 5.09 -0.12 19.16
CA LEU A 103 6.37 0.50 18.80
C LEU A 103 6.36 2.02 19.06
N TYR A 104 5.27 2.70 18.69
CA TYR A 104 5.08 4.12 18.99
C TYR A 104 5.06 4.39 20.50
N LEU A 105 4.24 3.66 21.27
CA LEU A 105 4.12 3.84 22.72
C LEU A 105 5.45 3.66 23.47
N ARG A 106 6.25 2.67 23.05
CA ARG A 106 7.56 2.37 23.65
C ARG A 106 8.65 3.38 23.28
N SER A 107 8.71 3.79 22.01
CA SER A 107 9.77 4.67 21.51
C SER A 107 9.46 6.15 21.61
N ARG A 108 8.17 6.50 21.72
CA ARG A 108 7.62 7.87 21.61
C ARG A 108 8.06 8.59 20.32
N LYS A 109 8.43 7.84 19.29
CA LYS A 109 8.75 8.33 17.94
C LYS A 109 7.62 7.97 16.98
N PRO A 110 7.20 8.87 16.07
CA PRO A 110 6.19 8.54 15.08
C PRO A 110 6.55 7.25 14.32
N VAL A 111 5.56 6.39 14.12
CA VAL A 111 5.70 5.15 13.36
C VAL A 111 4.79 5.23 12.14
N VAL A 112 5.36 4.96 10.97
CA VAL A 112 4.60 4.83 9.72
C VAL A 112 4.56 3.36 9.34
N SER A 113 3.35 2.83 9.25
CA SER A 113 3.09 1.49 8.77
C SER A 113 2.69 1.54 7.29
N VAL A 114 3.30 0.68 6.48
CA VAL A 114 3.00 0.60 5.04
C VAL A 114 2.52 -0.80 4.68
N SER A 115 1.36 -0.86 4.03
CA SER A 115 0.74 -2.10 3.58
C SER A 115 1.42 -2.72 2.35
N ARG A 116 0.98 -3.93 1.98
CA ARG A 116 1.20 -4.42 0.61
C ARG A 116 0.41 -3.59 -0.39
N ALA A 117 0.90 -3.47 -1.62
CA ALA A 117 0.23 -2.71 -2.66
C ALA A 117 -0.82 -3.57 -3.40
N GLY A 118 -2.06 -3.12 -3.41
CA GLY A 118 -3.04 -3.58 -4.40
C GLY A 118 -2.71 -2.98 -5.75
N MET A 119 -2.55 -3.80 -6.79
CA MET A 119 -2.10 -3.30 -8.10
C MET A 119 -2.98 -3.79 -9.24
N THR A 120 -3.18 -2.90 -10.22
CA THR A 120 -3.56 -3.21 -11.60
C THR A 120 -2.40 -2.85 -12.52
N THR A 121 -2.58 -2.95 -13.84
CA THR A 121 -1.56 -2.55 -14.83
C THR A 121 -1.06 -1.12 -14.64
N ASN A 122 -1.97 -0.19 -14.31
CA ASN A 122 -1.69 1.24 -14.31
C ASN A 122 -1.96 1.94 -12.98
N ASP A 123 -2.54 1.25 -12.00
CA ASP A 123 -2.96 1.86 -10.76
C ASP A 123 -2.47 1.01 -9.58
N ALA A 124 -2.09 1.65 -8.49
CA ALA A 124 -1.68 1.00 -7.26
C ALA A 124 -2.28 1.71 -6.04
N LEU A 125 -2.64 0.93 -5.03
CA LEU A 125 -3.24 1.40 -3.80
C LEU A 125 -2.46 0.82 -2.62
N VAL A 126 -2.00 1.70 -1.73
CA VAL A 126 -1.25 1.34 -0.52
C VAL A 126 -1.90 2.02 0.67
N CYS A 127 -2.20 1.28 1.74
CA CYS A 127 -2.56 1.93 2.99
C CYS A 127 -1.31 2.39 3.74
N VAL A 128 -1.37 3.61 4.25
CA VAL A 128 -0.38 4.22 5.11
C VAL A 128 -1.07 4.56 6.42
N GLU A 129 -0.62 3.93 7.50
CA GLU A 129 -1.09 4.23 8.86
C GLU A 129 0.02 4.99 9.60
N VAL A 130 -0.34 6.10 10.25
CA VAL A 130 0.57 6.96 11.00
C VAL A 130 0.19 6.88 12.46
N TYR A 131 1.08 6.32 13.27
CA TYR A 131 0.96 6.23 14.72
C TYR A 131 1.79 7.36 15.35
N ALA A 132 1.09 8.35 15.87
CA ALA A 132 1.64 9.56 16.45
C ALA A 132 0.68 10.08 17.54
N GLN A 133 0.85 11.33 17.98
CA GLN A 133 -0.09 11.94 18.92
C GLN A 133 -1.52 12.01 18.35
N GLU A 134 -1.64 12.25 17.05
CA GLU A 134 -2.88 12.09 16.30
C GLU A 134 -2.69 10.95 15.30
N GLU A 135 -3.37 9.84 15.54
CA GLU A 135 -3.34 8.69 14.64
C GLU A 135 -4.18 8.98 13.40
N ARG A 136 -3.65 8.59 12.24
CA ARG A 136 -4.31 8.78 10.94
C ARG A 136 -3.99 7.62 10.03
N ALA A 137 -4.95 7.21 9.21
CA ALA A 137 -4.69 6.31 8.09
C ALA A 137 -5.23 6.91 6.80
N PHE A 138 -4.56 6.59 5.70
CA PHE A 138 -5.02 6.97 4.37
C PHE A 138 -4.54 5.97 3.32
N PHE A 139 -5.35 5.81 2.29
CA PHE A 139 -4.89 5.20 1.05
C PHE A 139 -4.11 6.22 0.24
N VAL A 140 -2.91 5.83 -0.17
CA VAL A 140 -2.17 6.50 -1.22
C VAL A 140 -2.49 5.82 -2.54
N PHE A 141 -3.10 6.57 -3.45
CA PHE A 141 -3.39 6.14 -4.80
C PHE A 141 -2.28 6.59 -5.75
N LEU A 142 -1.58 5.62 -6.37
CA LEU A 142 -0.56 5.88 -7.37
C LEU A 142 -1.03 5.45 -8.75
N ARG A 143 -0.72 6.26 -9.77
CA ARG A 143 -0.93 5.95 -11.18
C ARG A 143 0.39 5.83 -11.91
N ARG A 144 0.48 4.83 -12.76
CA ARG A 144 1.63 4.57 -13.61
C ARG A 144 1.47 5.33 -14.92
N GLU A 145 2.40 6.24 -15.17
CA GLU A 145 2.59 6.88 -16.45
C GLU A 145 3.82 6.26 -17.13
N LYS A 146 3.58 5.45 -18.18
CA LYS A 146 4.60 4.62 -18.84
C LYS A 146 5.30 3.68 -17.85
N THR A 147 6.52 4.01 -17.45
CA THR A 147 7.35 3.23 -16.50
C THR A 147 7.45 3.88 -15.12
N THR A 148 6.82 5.04 -14.92
CA THR A 148 6.96 5.83 -13.69
C THR A 148 5.67 5.85 -12.88
N TRP A 149 5.77 5.69 -11.57
CA TRP A 149 4.65 5.87 -10.66
C TRP A 149 4.56 7.32 -10.19
N ARG A 150 3.35 7.87 -10.18
CA ARG A 150 3.03 9.21 -9.67
C ARG A 150 1.88 9.14 -8.69
N LEU A 151 1.86 10.06 -7.74
CA LEU A 151 0.72 10.22 -6.85
C LEU A 151 -0.48 10.71 -7.67
N ALA A 152 -1.58 9.97 -7.61
CA ALA A 152 -2.86 10.35 -8.20
C ALA A 152 -3.81 10.95 -7.15
N GLY A 153 -3.68 10.58 -5.88
CA GLY A 153 -4.44 11.17 -4.79
C GLY A 153 -4.25 10.46 -3.45
N GLU A 154 -4.84 11.02 -2.41
CA GLU A 154 -4.90 10.46 -1.06
C GLU A 154 -6.37 10.36 -0.64
N VAL A 155 -6.74 9.25 0.00
CA VAL A 155 -8.11 8.99 0.47
C VAL A 155 -8.03 8.69 1.95
N VAL A 156 -8.78 9.40 2.78
CA VAL A 156 -8.82 9.09 4.21
C VAL A 156 -9.33 7.66 4.37
N SER A 157 -8.57 6.85 5.08
CA SER A 157 -8.96 5.49 5.44
C SER A 157 -9.10 5.44 6.95
N TRP A 158 -10.18 4.85 7.42
CA TRP A 158 -10.42 4.72 8.84
C TRP A 158 -10.10 3.29 9.26
N GLU A 159 -9.12 3.15 10.15
CA GLU A 159 -9.05 2.03 11.07
C GLU A 159 -9.45 2.63 12.42
N GLU A 160 -10.55 2.16 12.99
CA GLU A 160 -10.94 2.56 14.34
C GLU A 160 -9.82 2.06 15.26
N PRO A 161 -9.20 2.92 16.09
CA PRO A 161 -8.14 2.47 16.97
C PRO A 161 -8.66 1.31 17.80
N GLU A 162 -7.89 0.21 17.90
CA GLU A 162 -8.24 -0.92 18.78
C GLU A 162 -8.72 -0.34 20.12
N GLU A 163 -9.95 -0.67 20.51
CA GLU A 163 -10.52 -0.28 21.80
C GLU A 163 -9.45 -0.58 22.84
N GLU A 164 -9.01 0.45 23.56
CA GLU A 164 -8.17 0.23 24.73
C GLU A 164 -8.94 -0.74 25.62
N ASP A 165 -8.33 -1.88 25.92
CA ASP A 165 -8.84 -2.77 26.95
C ASP A 165 -8.79 -1.96 28.25
N LEU A 166 -9.88 -1.26 28.58
CA LEU A 166 -10.07 -0.42 29.76
C LEU A 166 -10.07 -1.24 31.06
N THR A 167 -9.47 -2.44 31.06
CA THR A 167 -9.38 -3.34 32.21
C THR A 167 -8.07 -3.20 32.98
N GLU A 168 -7.09 -2.42 32.52
CA GLU A 168 -6.03 -1.91 33.39
C GLU A 168 -6.50 -0.64 34.09
N ASP A 169 -7.42 -0.83 35.03
CA ASP A 169 -7.68 0.13 36.11
C ASP A 169 -6.50 0.05 37.10
N PRO A 170 -5.66 1.11 37.26
CA PRO A 170 -4.72 1.19 38.36
C PRO A 170 -5.38 1.96 39.51
N GLU A 171 -6.44 1.39 40.10
CA GLU A 171 -6.99 1.78 41.41
C GLU A 171 -7.04 0.50 42.27
N ASP A 172 -6.46 0.36 43.45
CA ASP A 172 -5.77 1.30 44.33
C ASP A 172 -4.77 0.53 45.19
N GLY A 173 -3.53 1.01 45.23
CA GLY A 173 -2.62 0.71 46.31
C GLY A 173 -2.73 1.79 47.38
N TYR A 174 -3.52 1.54 48.43
CA TYR A 174 -3.33 2.09 49.79
C TYR A 174 -3.95 1.18 50.84
#